data_AF-A0A7C1NWK6-F1
#
_entry.id   AF-A0A7C1NWK6-F1
#
_cell.length_a   1.000
_cell.length_b   1.000
_cell.length_c   1.000
_cell.angle_alpha   90.00
_cell.angle_beta   90.00
_cell.angle_gamma   90.00
#
_symmetry.space_group_name_H-M   'P 1'
#
loop_
_entity.id
_entity.type
_entity.pdbx_description
1 polymer ?
#
loop_
_entity_poly.entity_id
_entity_poly.type
_entity_poly.pdbx_seq_one_letter_code
_entity_poly.pdbx_strand_id
1 'polypeptide(L)' 'MENPEQEHDYVKSAIESGLYESPQWIALVHYRPRAFGGYESLVDDPLFFLHPEGKRNPQAELEA' A
#
# COMPACT_ATOMS: atom_id res chain seq x y z
N MET A 1 18.37 24.43 13.24
CA MET A 1 19.22 23.90 12.16
C MET A 1 18.66 22.54 11.82
N GLU A 2 17.79 22.45 10.82
CA GLU A 2 17.37 21.15 10.29
C GLU A 2 18.60 20.47 9.69
N ASN A 3 18.81 19.22 10.07
CA ASN A 3 19.89 18.37 9.58
C ASN A 3 19.46 17.79 8.21
N PRO A 4 20.04 18.22 7.08
CA PRO A 4 19.60 17.80 5.76
C PRO A 4 19.94 16.34 5.42
N GLU A 5 20.62 15.59 6.29
CA GLU A 5 21.18 14.26 5.99
C GLU A 5 20.28 13.07 6.37
N GLN A 6 19.11 13.28 6.97
CA GLN A 6 18.22 12.17 7.32
C GLN A 6 17.14 11.95 6.25
N GLU A 7 17.58 11.55 5.07
CA GLU A 7 16.69 11.05 4.02
C GLU A 7 16.16 9.67 4.46
N HIS A 8 15.01 9.67 5.14
CA HIS A 8 14.38 8.44 5.59
C HIS A 8 13.65 7.79 4.42
N ASP A 9 14.14 6.63 3.99
CA ASP A 9 13.45 5.78 3.02
C ASP A 9 12.29 5.02 3.70
N TYR A 10 11.19 5.76 3.91
CA TYR A 10 10.01 5.24 4.59
C TYR A 10 9.32 4.15 3.77
N VAL A 11 9.36 4.22 2.43
CA VAL A 11 8.74 3.23 1.54
C VAL A 11 9.47 1.90 1.69
N LYS A 12 10.81 1.89 1.64
CA LYS A 12 11.59 0.68 1.87
C LYS A 12 11.34 0.08 3.25
N SER A 13 11.34 0.90 4.31
CA SER A 13 11.04 0.41 5.66
C SER A 13 9.62 -0.16 5.77
N ALA A 14 8.65 0.41 5.05
CA ALA A 14 7.28 -0.09 5.01
C ALA A 14 7.17 -1.43 4.27
N ILE A 15 7.92 -1.62 3.18
CA ILE A 15 7.98 -2.89 2.45
C ILE A 15 8.65 -3.96 3.29
N GLU A 16 9.81 -3.66 3.90
CA GLU A 16 10.56 -4.60 4.74
C GLU A 16 9.75 -5.05 5.98
N SER A 17 8.86 -4.19 6.49
CA SER A 17 7.95 -4.53 7.59
C SER A 17 6.68 -5.27 7.14
N GLY A 18 6.46 -5.44 5.83
CA GLY A 18 5.24 -6.07 5.30
C GLY A 18 3.99 -5.22 5.54
N LEU A 19 4.12 -3.89 5.60
CA LEU A 19 3.01 -2.98 5.91
C LEU A 19 1.82 -3.19 4.97
N TYR A 20 2.07 -3.54 3.71
CA TYR A 20 1.04 -3.78 2.69
C TYR A 20 0.14 -5.00 3.00
N GLU A 21 0.52 -5.87 3.93
CA GLU A 21 -0.31 -7.00 4.41
C GLU A 21 -0.95 -6.72 5.78
N SER A 22 -0.59 -5.60 6.42
CA SER A 22 -1.07 -5.26 7.76
C SER A 22 -2.58 -5.01 7.78
N PRO A 23 -3.29 -5.40 8.85
CA PRO A 23 -4.73 -5.11 8.97
C PRO A 23 -5.08 -3.63 8.83
N GLN A 24 -4.17 -2.74 9.23
CA GLN A 24 -4.30 -1.30 9.13
C GLN A 24 -4.31 -0.85 7.66
N TRP A 25 -3.36 -1.34 6.86
CA TRP A 25 -3.30 -1.04 5.43
C TRP A 25 -4.48 -1.63 4.66
N ILE A 26 -4.83 -2.89 4.98
CA ILE A 26 -6.00 -3.56 4.42
C ILE A 26 -7.29 -2.77 4.68
N ALA A 27 -7.46 -2.23 5.88
CA ALA A 27 -8.59 -1.37 6.21
C ALA A 27 -8.53 -0.01 5.48
N LEU A 28 -7.36 0.63 5.44
CA LEU A 28 -7.16 1.93 4.79
C LEU A 28 -7.58 1.91 3.32
N VAL A 29 -7.09 0.92 2.58
CA VAL A 29 -7.33 0.77 1.13
C VAL A 29 -8.62 -0.01 0.83
N HIS A 30 -9.35 -0.42 1.88
CA HIS A 30 -10.62 -1.15 1.79
C HIS A 30 -10.52 -2.49 1.02
N TYR A 31 -9.43 -3.22 1.24
CA TYR A 31 -9.19 -4.52 0.64
C TYR A 31 -10.08 -5.62 1.23
N ARG A 32 -10.53 -6.53 0.38
CA ARG A 32 -11.18 -7.79 0.74
C ARG A 32 -10.40 -8.99 0.19
N PRO A 33 -10.32 -10.10 0.93
CA PRO A 33 -9.71 -11.32 0.41
C PRO A 33 -10.54 -11.88 -0.74
N ARG A 34 -9.87 -12.39 -1.77
CA ARG A 34 -10.52 -13.07 -2.91
C ARG A 34 -10.52 -14.60 -2.71
N ALA A 35 -11.42 -15.27 -3.42
CA ALA A 35 -11.60 -16.73 -3.34
C ALA A 35 -10.33 -17.55 -3.66
N PHE A 36 -9.42 -17.02 -4.49
CA PHE A 36 -8.18 -17.69 -4.89
C PHE A 36 -6.92 -17.01 -4.33
N GLY A 37 -7.06 -16.26 -3.24
CA GLY A 37 -5.96 -15.54 -2.62
C GLY A 37 -5.74 -14.12 -3.18
N GLY A 38 -4.90 -13.39 -2.44
CA GLY A 38 -4.70 -11.96 -2.64
C GLY A 38 -5.90 -11.12 -2.22
N TYR A 39 -5.85 -9.84 -2.57
CA TYR A 39 -6.82 -8.84 -2.17
C TYR A 39 -7.40 -8.09 -3.37
N GLU A 40 -8.61 -7.56 -3.20
CA GLU A 40 -9.22 -6.60 -4.11
C GLU A 40 -9.90 -5.49 -3.31
N SER A 41 -9.61 -4.24 -3.66
CA SER A 41 -10.23 -3.09 -3.02
C SER A 41 -11.67 -2.94 -3.51
N LEU A 42 -12.57 -2.62 -2.59
CA LEU A 42 -13.96 -2.31 -2.90
C LEU A 42 -14.15 -0.90 -3.49
N VAL A 43 -13.08 -0.09 -3.58
CA VAL A 43 -13.15 1.23 -4.19
C VAL A 43 -13.13 1.10 -5.71
N ASP A 44 -14.07 1.75 -6.38
CA ASP A 44 -14.24 1.71 -7.83
C ASP A 44 -13.65 2.93 -8.56
N ASP A 45 -13.19 3.95 -7.82
CA ASP A 45 -12.56 5.14 -8.39
C ASP A 45 -11.07 4.90 -8.68
N PRO A 46 -10.62 4.94 -9.96
CA PRO A 46 -9.20 4.79 -10.29
C PRO A 46 -8.30 5.88 -9.69
N LEU A 47 -8.83 7.07 -9.39
CA LEU A 47 -8.08 8.17 -8.78
C LEU A 47 -7.84 7.99 -7.28
N PHE A 48 -8.46 6.99 -6.67
CA PHE A 48 -8.19 6.63 -5.28
C PHE A 48 -6.81 5.99 -5.09
N PHE A 49 -6.31 5.30 -6.11
CA PHE A 49 -5.07 4.53 -6.05
C PHE A 49 -3.90 5.37 -6.55
N LEU A 50 -2.76 5.25 -5.85
CA LEU A 50 -1.49 5.81 -6.29
C LEU A 50 -0.93 5.01 -7.48
N HIS A 51 -1.14 3.70 -7.49
CA HIS A 51 -0.69 2.81 -8.56
C HIS A 51 -1.86 2.35 -9.46
N PRO A 52 -1.67 2.22 -10.79
CA PRO A 52 -2.70 1.67 -11.69
C PRO A 52 -3.21 0.28 -11.31
N GLU A 53 -2.34 -0.55 -10.74
CA GLU A 53 -2.68 -1.90 -10.22
C GLU A 53 -3.05 -1.91 -8.73
N GLY A 54 -3.12 -0.73 -8.08
CA GLY A 54 -3.33 -0.58 -6.64
C GLY A 54 -4.61 -1.24 -6.16
N LYS A 55 -5.65 -1.30 -6.99
CA LYS A 55 -6.90 -2.02 -6.67
C LYS A 55 -6.70 -3.50 -6.31
N ARG A 56 -5.66 -4.15 -6.83
CA ARG A 56 -5.43 -5.61 -6.66
C ARG A 56 -4.03 -5.96 -6.16
N ASN A 57 -3.14 -4.97 -6.05
CA ASN A 57 -1.76 -5.17 -5.63
C ASN A 57 -1.42 -4.21 -4.48
N PRO A 58 -1.63 -4.63 -3.22
CA PRO A 58 -1.31 -3.82 -2.04
C PRO A 58 0.15 -3.38 -1.96
N GLN A 59 1.07 -4.20 -2.46
CA GLN A 59 2.49 -3.87 -2.47
C GLN A 59 2.78 -2.76 -3.49
N ALA A 60 2.27 -2.88 -4.72
CA ALA A 60 2.44 -1.84 -5.73
C ALA A 60 1.78 -0.52 -5.31
N GLU A 61 0.66 -0.56 -4.57
CA GLU A 61 0.04 0.64 -4.01
C GLU A 61 0.91 1.34 -2.96
N LEU A 62 1.66 0.57 -2.16
CA LEU A 62 2.59 1.11 -1.17
C LEU A 62 3.88 1.68 -1.81
N GLU A 63 4.27 1.13 -2.96
CA GLU A 63 5.52 1.45 -3.68
C GLU A 63 5.41 2.64 -4.66
N ALA A 64 4.19 3.07 -5.00
CA ALA A 64 3.92 4.11 -6.00
C ALA A 64 4.23 5.54 -5.53
#